data_AF-A0AAX0WVS1-F1
#
_entry.id   AF-A0AAX0WVS1-F1
#
_cell.length_a   1.000
_cell.length_b   1.000
_cell.length_c   1.000
_cell.angle_alpha   90.00
_cell.angle_beta   90.00
_cell.angle_gamma   90.00
#
_symmetry.space_group_name_H-M   'P 1'
#
loop_
_entity.id
_entity.type
_entity.pdbx_description
1 polymer ?
#
loop_
_entity_poly.entity_id
_entity_poly.type
_entity_poly.pdbx_seq_one_letter_code
_entity_poly.pdbx_strand_id
1 'polypeptide(L)'
;MPGRKIFRATVLACAEDAIKHARRKILHGSTQLENNDLSPAMFEELNDGVETLRTEIDRTVSKWLEAHPLDDPFFIRFRVTVDLSSKFALGSCHELAVQALDYILEHDPDINAEIFSIKHGDHEILVLNRDHS
;
A
#
# COMPACT_ATOMS: atom_id res chain seq x y z
N MET A 1 -8.31 -20.68 18.14
CA MET A 1 -9.42 -21.25 17.34
C MET A 1 -8.80 -21.97 16.16
N PRO A 2 -9.22 -23.19 15.80
CA PRO A 2 -8.69 -23.86 14.61
C PRO A 2 -9.01 -23.00 13.39
N GLY A 3 -7.98 -22.48 12.73
CA GLY A 3 -8.09 -21.55 11.61
C GLY A 3 -8.94 -22.14 10.49
N ARG A 4 -9.88 -21.35 9.98
CA ARG A 4 -10.70 -21.73 8.83
C ARG A 4 -9.77 -22.06 7.67
N LYS A 5 -9.94 -23.22 7.04
CA LYS A 5 -9.08 -23.62 5.91
C LYS A 5 -9.39 -22.70 4.73
N ILE A 6 -8.50 -21.74 4.47
CA ILE A 6 -8.64 -20.82 3.33
C ILE A 6 -8.12 -21.53 2.09
N PHE A 7 -8.96 -21.60 1.06
CA PHE A 7 -8.58 -22.21 -0.20
C PHE A 7 -7.75 -21.24 -1.03
N ARG A 8 -6.72 -21.76 -1.70
CA ARG A 8 -5.86 -20.97 -2.59
C ARG A 8 -6.65 -20.15 -3.62
N ALA A 9 -7.75 -20.69 -4.15
CA ALA A 9 -8.61 -19.98 -5.10
C ALA A 9 -9.23 -18.71 -4.49
N THR A 10 -9.64 -18.75 -3.22
CA THR A 10 -10.16 -17.58 -2.49
C THR A 10 -9.08 -16.51 -2.34
N VAL A 11 -7.87 -16.91 -1.96
CA VAL A 11 -6.73 -15.99 -1.82
C VAL A 11 -6.40 -15.30 -3.14
N LEU A 12 -6.38 -16.06 -4.24
CA LEU A 12 -6.09 -15.52 -5.57
C LEU A 12 -7.16 -14.55 -6.03
N ALA A 13 -8.44 -14.88 -5.85
CA ALA A 13 -9.54 -13.98 -6.21
C ALA A 13 -9.48 -12.67 -5.41
N CYS A 14 -9.24 -12.76 -4.09
CA CYS A 14 -9.06 -11.60 -3.23
C CYS A 14 -7.86 -10.74 -3.67
N ALA A 15 -6.72 -11.37 -4.01
CA ALA A 15 -5.55 -10.67 -4.52
C ALA A 15 -5.84 -9.90 -5.82
N GLU A 16 -6.56 -10.52 -6.76
CA GLU A 16 -6.95 -9.86 -8.01
C GLU A 16 -7.85 -8.65 -7.76
N ASP A 17 -8.80 -8.76 -6.85
CA ASP A 17 -9.71 -7.66 -6.52
C ASP A 17 -9.02 -6.55 -5.73
N ALA A 18 -8.09 -6.90 -4.84
CA ALA A 18 -7.21 -5.96 -4.15
C ALA A 18 -6.34 -5.16 -5.13
N ILE A 19 -5.75 -5.83 -6.12
CA ILE A 19 -4.97 -5.17 -7.18
C ILE A 19 -5.85 -4.21 -7.99
N LYS A 20 -7.04 -4.66 -8.40
CA LYS A 20 -7.99 -3.80 -9.12
C LYS A 20 -8.42 -2.61 -8.26
N HIS A 21 -8.61 -2.82 -6.95
CA HIS A 21 -8.94 -1.74 -6.01
C HIS A 21 -7.81 -0.70 -5.97
N ALA A 22 -6.59 -1.12 -5.67
CA ALA A 22 -5.43 -0.24 -5.57
C ALA A 22 -5.22 0.58 -6.87
N ARG A 23 -5.35 -0.06 -8.03
CA ARG A 23 -5.25 0.60 -9.35
C ARG A 23 -6.38 1.59 -9.66
N ARG A 24 -7.54 1.47 -9.01
CA ARG A 24 -8.60 2.50 -9.11
C ARG A 24 -8.34 3.69 -8.20
N LYS A 25 -7.58 3.49 -7.13
CA LYS A 25 -7.26 4.52 -6.13
C LYS A 25 -6.05 5.34 -6.53
N ILE A 26 -5.04 4.72 -7.13
CA ILE A 26 -3.82 5.39 -7.60
C ILE A 26 -3.86 5.43 -9.13
N LEU A 27 -4.12 6.62 -9.68
CA LEU A 27 -4.24 6.86 -11.12
C LEU A 27 -2.94 7.38 -11.72
N HIS A 28 -2.15 8.09 -10.91
CA HIS A 28 -0.86 8.65 -11.28
C HIS A 28 0.24 7.97 -10.48
N GLY A 29 1.12 7.30 -11.18
CA GLY A 29 2.14 6.44 -10.59
C GLY A 29 1.74 4.97 -10.61
N SER A 30 2.76 4.13 -10.64
CA SER A 30 2.64 2.78 -11.16
C SER A 30 3.71 1.86 -10.58
N THR A 31 3.72 0.61 -11.02
CA THR A 31 4.84 -0.29 -10.71
C THR A 31 6.15 0.25 -11.30
N GLN A 32 7.31 -0.11 -10.75
CA GLN A 32 8.59 0.28 -11.34
C GLN A 32 8.71 -0.10 -12.83
N LEU A 33 8.03 -1.17 -13.27
CA LEU A 33 8.00 -1.60 -14.67
C LEU A 33 7.29 -0.57 -15.57
N GLU A 34 6.13 -0.09 -15.15
CA GLU A 34 5.34 0.90 -15.88
C GLU A 34 6.00 2.30 -15.82
N ASN A 35 6.68 2.63 -14.72
CA ASN A 35 7.46 3.87 -14.60
C ASN A 35 8.67 3.93 -15.56
N ASN A 36 9.26 2.78 -15.93
CA ASN A 36 10.39 2.72 -16.86
C ASN A 36 10.01 3.09 -18.31
N ASP A 37 8.72 3.04 -18.64
CA ASP A 37 8.22 3.43 -19.96
C ASP A 37 7.95 4.94 -20.07
N LEU A 38 8.06 5.68 -18.96
CA LEU A 38 7.89 7.13 -18.95
C LEU A 38 9.10 7.84 -19.56
N SER A 39 8.86 8.99 -20.19
CA SER A 39 9.95 9.90 -20.52
C SER A 39 10.64 10.41 -19.24
N PRO A 40 11.94 10.75 -19.28
CA PRO A 40 12.67 11.20 -18.09
C PRO A 40 11.99 12.36 -17.35
N ALA A 41 11.45 13.34 -18.07
CA ALA A 41 10.76 14.48 -17.47
C ALA A 41 9.46 14.08 -16.74
N MET A 42 8.67 13.17 -17.33
CA MET A 42 7.45 12.65 -16.69
C MET A 42 7.75 11.79 -15.47
N PHE A 43 8.85 11.02 -15.51
CA PHE A 43 9.31 10.25 -14.37
C PHE A 43 9.72 11.16 -13.22
N GLU A 44 10.45 12.23 -13.50
CA GLU A 44 10.88 13.22 -12.50
C GLU A 44 9.68 13.94 -11.87
N GLU A 45 8.72 14.42 -12.67
CA GLU A 45 7.48 15.02 -12.16
C GLU A 45 6.66 14.06 -11.28
N LEU A 46 6.56 12.79 -11.70
CA LEU A 46 5.89 11.76 -10.90
C LEU A 46 6.62 11.54 -9.57
N ASN A 47 7.94 11.43 -9.61
CA ASN A 47 8.76 11.21 -8.43
C ASN A 47 8.62 12.37 -7.43
N ASP A 48 8.71 13.61 -7.91
CA ASP A 48 8.52 14.81 -7.08
C ASP A 48 7.12 14.87 -6.46
N GLY A 49 6.10 14.48 -7.23
CA GLY A 49 4.74 14.35 -6.72
C GLY A 49 4.62 13.32 -5.60
N VAL A 50 5.22 12.14 -5.77
CA VAL A 50 5.22 11.07 -4.76
C VAL A 50 5.98 11.50 -3.51
N GLU A 51 7.12 12.17 -3.64
CA GLU A 51 7.88 12.69 -2.49
C GLU A 51 7.11 13.80 -1.75
N THR A 52 6.40 14.65 -2.48
CA THR A 52 5.49 15.65 -1.89
C THR A 52 4.37 14.98 -1.10
N LEU A 53 3.75 13.93 -1.66
CA LEU A 53 2.74 13.13 -0.98
C LEU A 53 3.28 12.51 0.31
N ARG A 54 4.46 11.89 0.25
CA ARG A 54 5.10 11.26 1.42
C ARG A 54 5.45 12.26 2.51
N THR A 55 5.91 13.45 2.13
CA THR A 55 6.14 14.56 3.07
C THR A 55 4.83 14.96 3.77
N GLU A 56 3.73 15.03 3.03
CA GLU A 56 2.41 15.35 3.62
C GLU A 56 1.89 14.23 4.54
N ILE A 57 2.13 12.97 4.18
CA ILE A 57 1.87 11.81 5.04
C ILE A 57 2.65 11.95 6.36
N ASP A 58 3.97 12.16 6.29
CA ASP A 58 4.83 12.29 7.46
C ASP A 58 4.41 13.44 8.37
N ARG A 59 4.06 14.58 7.77
CA ARG A 59 3.53 15.74 8.50
C ARG A 59 2.21 15.42 9.20
N THR A 60 1.30 14.75 8.51
CA THR A 60 -0.02 14.40 9.04
C THR A 60 0.08 13.38 10.17
N VAL A 61 0.91 12.34 9.99
CA VAL A 61 1.20 11.33 11.02
C VAL A 61 1.82 11.98 12.25
N SER A 62 2.84 12.81 12.08
CA SER A 62 3.52 13.48 13.20
C SER A 62 2.54 14.34 14.01
N LYS A 63 1.75 15.17 13.33
CA LYS A 63 0.73 16.00 13.97
C LYS A 63 -0.33 15.15 14.71
N TRP A 64 -0.71 14.00 14.17
CA TRP A 64 -1.67 13.11 14.83
C TRP A 64 -1.08 12.52 16.12
N LEU A 65 0.14 12.00 16.06
CA LEU A 65 0.80 11.35 17.19
C LEU A 65 1.20 12.34 18.28
N GLU A 66 1.48 13.60 17.95
CA GLU A 66 1.63 14.68 18.94
C GLU A 66 0.36 14.88 19.76
N ALA A 67 -0.82 14.80 19.12
CA ALA A 67 -2.11 14.93 19.79
C ALA A 67 -2.56 13.64 20.49
N HIS A 68 -2.13 12.47 19.99
CA HIS A 68 -2.53 11.14 20.48
C HIS A 68 -1.30 10.23 20.66
N PRO A 69 -0.46 10.50 21.68
CA PRO A 69 0.85 9.84 21.82
C PRO A 69 0.80 8.36 22.19
N LEU A 70 -0.39 7.83 22.51
CA LEU A 70 -0.59 6.41 22.83
C LEU A 70 -1.03 5.58 21.61
N ASP A 71 -1.34 6.22 20.49
CA ASP A 71 -1.72 5.52 19.26
C ASP A 71 -0.51 4.82 18.63
N ASP A 72 -0.73 3.66 18.01
CA ASP A 72 0.31 2.92 17.31
C ASP A 72 0.80 3.71 16.07
N PRO A 73 2.08 4.12 16.01
CA PRO A 73 2.62 4.89 14.89
C PRO A 73 2.49 4.19 13.54
N PHE A 74 2.61 2.86 13.50
CA PHE A 74 2.53 2.10 12.26
C PHE A 74 1.10 2.05 11.74
N PHE A 75 0.13 1.85 12.64
CA PHE A 75 -1.28 1.89 12.28
C PHE A 75 -1.72 3.27 11.79
N ILE A 76 -1.29 4.33 12.47
CA ILE A 76 -1.59 5.70 12.05
C ILE A 76 -0.96 6.01 10.69
N ARG A 77 0.30 5.61 10.47
CA ARG A 77 0.95 5.76 9.15
C ARG A 77 0.18 5.02 8.07
N PHE A 78 -0.17 3.76 8.29
CA PHE A 78 -0.95 2.96 7.35
C PHE A 78 -2.24 3.68 6.93
N ARG A 79 -3.06 4.09 7.90
CA ARG A 79 -4.33 4.78 7.63
C ARG A 79 -4.14 6.10 6.87
N VAL A 80 -3.17 6.92 7.30
CA VAL A 80 -2.89 8.21 6.63
C VAL A 80 -2.39 7.98 5.20
N THR A 81 -1.57 6.96 4.97
CA THR A 81 -1.13 6.59 3.61
C THR A 81 -2.32 6.18 2.74
N VAL A 82 -3.24 5.34 3.22
CA VAL A 82 -4.48 4.97 2.50
C VAL A 82 -5.28 6.22 2.14
N ASP A 83 -5.54 7.09 3.12
CA ASP A 83 -6.36 8.28 2.93
C ASP A 83 -5.75 9.24 1.90
N LEU A 84 -4.47 9.60 2.06
CA LEU A 84 -3.84 10.61 1.22
C LEU A 84 -3.53 10.08 -0.18
N SER A 85 -3.03 8.85 -0.33
CA SER A 85 -2.77 8.27 -1.65
C SER A 85 -4.06 8.12 -2.46
N SER A 86 -5.18 7.74 -1.82
CA SER A 86 -6.50 7.73 -2.50
C SER A 86 -7.00 9.13 -2.81
N LYS A 87 -6.78 10.11 -1.94
CA LYS A 87 -7.28 11.48 -2.12
C LYS A 87 -6.59 12.19 -3.29
N PHE A 88 -5.28 12.02 -3.42
CA PHE A 88 -4.49 12.62 -4.50
C PHE A 88 -4.40 11.72 -5.74
N ALA A 89 -4.92 10.50 -5.65
CA ALA A 89 -4.82 9.47 -6.68
C ALA A 89 -3.38 9.27 -7.18
N LEU A 90 -2.41 9.36 -6.27
CA LEU A 90 -0.97 9.42 -6.55
C LEU A 90 -0.25 8.42 -5.64
N GLY A 91 0.78 7.75 -6.17
CA GLY A 91 1.60 6.84 -5.38
C GLY A 91 2.55 5.98 -6.19
N SER A 92 3.30 5.14 -5.51
CA SER A 92 4.27 4.20 -6.08
C SER A 92 3.92 2.75 -5.70
N CYS A 93 4.88 1.84 -5.80
CA CYS A 93 4.72 0.44 -5.36
C CYS A 93 4.29 0.35 -3.88
N HIS A 94 4.81 1.21 -3.00
CA HIS A 94 4.45 1.22 -1.57
C HIS A 94 2.97 1.56 -1.38
N GLU A 95 2.53 2.70 -1.92
CA GLU A 95 1.17 3.16 -1.76
C GLU A 95 0.16 2.20 -2.42
N LEU A 96 0.52 1.58 -3.55
CA LEU A 96 -0.27 0.51 -4.17
C LEU A 96 -0.41 -0.71 -3.26
N ALA A 97 0.68 -1.16 -2.63
CA ALA A 97 0.66 -2.29 -1.71
C ALA A 97 -0.20 -1.99 -0.48
N VAL A 98 -0.12 -0.76 0.06
CA VAL A 98 -0.92 -0.30 1.19
C VAL A 98 -2.41 -0.26 0.85
N GLN A 99 -2.80 0.25 -0.32
CA GLN A 99 -4.20 0.24 -0.79
C GLN A 99 -4.74 -1.18 -0.98
N ALA A 100 -3.91 -2.09 -1.50
CA ALA A 100 -4.28 -3.49 -1.69
C ALA A 100 -4.44 -4.21 -0.33
N LEU A 101 -3.56 -3.92 0.63
CA LEU A 101 -3.66 -4.47 1.98
C LEU A 101 -4.94 -3.98 2.69
N ASP A 102 -5.25 -2.69 2.60
CA ASP A 102 -6.49 -2.12 3.15
C ASP A 102 -7.74 -2.84 2.63
N TYR A 103 -7.82 -3.08 1.32
CA TYR A 103 -8.91 -3.84 0.72
C TYR A 103 -9.06 -5.24 1.34
N ILE A 104 -7.95 -5.97 1.52
CA ILE A 104 -7.98 -7.34 2.08
C ILE A 104 -8.44 -7.31 3.53
N LEU A 105 -7.94 -6.37 4.34
CA LEU A 105 -8.32 -6.23 5.74
C LEU A 105 -9.82 -5.94 5.90
N GLU A 106 -10.41 -5.19 4.96
CA GLU A 106 -11.84 -4.88 4.97
C GLU A 106 -12.73 -6.04 4.47
N HIS A 107 -12.29 -6.80 3.46
CA HIS A 107 -13.14 -7.75 2.75
C HIS A 107 -12.92 -9.21 3.18
N ASP A 108 -11.69 -9.59 3.48
CA ASP A 108 -11.30 -10.96 3.83
C ASP A 108 -10.27 -10.96 4.98
N PRO A 109 -10.65 -10.50 6.19
CA PRO A 109 -9.73 -10.35 7.33
C PRO A 109 -9.16 -11.69 7.84
N ASP A 110 -9.73 -12.82 7.42
CA ASP A 110 -9.20 -14.16 7.72
C ASP A 110 -7.92 -14.47 6.91
N ILE A 111 -7.68 -13.78 5.78
CA ILE A 111 -6.46 -13.93 4.97
C ILE A 111 -5.32 -13.22 5.68
N ASN A 112 -4.27 -13.96 6.06
CA ASN A 112 -3.05 -13.34 6.56
C ASN A 112 -2.39 -12.56 5.42
N ALA A 113 -2.12 -11.27 5.62
CA ALA A 113 -1.57 -10.39 4.61
C ALA A 113 -0.42 -9.57 5.19
N GLU A 114 0.70 -9.55 4.48
CA GLU A 114 1.94 -8.90 4.93
C GLU A 114 2.57 -8.13 3.76
N ILE A 115 3.10 -6.94 4.02
CA ILE A 115 3.90 -6.20 3.04
C ILE A 115 5.38 -6.44 3.34
N PHE A 116 6.12 -6.85 2.32
CA PHE A 116 7.57 -7.00 2.36
C PHE A 116 8.24 -5.94 1.51
N SER A 117 9.17 -5.20 2.10
CA SER A 117 10.03 -4.26 1.39
C SER A 117 11.37 -4.93 1.09
N ILE A 118 11.83 -4.85 -0.17
CA ILE A 118 13.15 -5.38 -0.54
C ILE A 118 14.22 -4.38 -0.10
N LYS A 119 15.10 -4.81 0.82
CA LYS A 119 16.18 -3.94 1.32
C LYS A 119 17.11 -3.55 0.17
N HIS A 120 17.32 -2.24 -0.04
CA HIS A 120 18.07 -1.63 -1.15
C HIS A 120 17.35 -1.56 -2.51
N GLY A 121 16.03 -1.80 -2.56
CA GLY A 121 15.19 -1.46 -3.71
C GLY A 121 13.91 -0.74 -3.27
N ASP A 122 13.35 0.10 -4.12
CA ASP A 122 12.06 0.79 -3.88
C ASP A 122 10.84 -0.09 -4.21
N HIS A 123 10.99 -1.41 -4.04
CA HIS A 123 9.96 -2.37 -4.39
C HIS A 123 9.35 -3.02 -3.15
N GLU A 124 8.03 -3.04 -3.15
CA GLU A 124 7.24 -3.65 -2.09
C GLU A 124 6.31 -4.71 -2.66
N ILE A 125 6.15 -5.80 -1.90
CA ILE A 125 5.41 -6.97 -2.29
C ILE A 125 4.38 -7.27 -1.21
N LEU A 126 3.11 -7.34 -1.61
CA LEU A 126 2.05 -7.87 -0.78
C LEU A 126 2.03 -9.40 -0.87
N VAL A 127 2.17 -10.07 0.27
CA VAL A 127 2.21 -11.52 0.40
C VAL A 127 0.99 -11.99 1.19
N LEU A 128 0.26 -12.96 0.65
CA LEU A 128 -0.96 -13.50 1.26
C LEU A 128 -0.78 -14.96 1.66
N ASN A 129 -1.27 -15.31 2.86
CA ASN A 129 -1.29 -16.65 3.43
C ASN A 129 0.06 -17.37 3.27
N ARG A 130 1.13 -16.70 3.67
CA ARG A 130 2.47 -17.32 3.73
C ARG A 130 2.45 -18.48 4.72
N ASP A 131 2.93 -19.64 4.27
CA ASP A 131 3.20 -20.75 5.17
C ASP A 131 4.44 -20.41 6.02
N HIS A 132 4.24 -20.25 7.33
CA HIS A 132 5.32 -20.18 8.31
C HIS A 132 5.70 -21.60 8.74
N SER A 133 6.28 -22.37 7.83
CA SER A 133 6.89 -23.68 8.12
C SER A 133 8.33 -23.53 8.58
#